data_AF-A0A1H6SBS1-F1
#
_entry.id   AF-A0A1H6SBS1-F1
#
_cell.length_a   1.000
_cell.length_b   1.000
_cell.length_c   1.000
_cell.angle_alpha   90.00
_cell.angle_beta   90.00
_cell.angle_gamma   90.00
#
_symmetry.space_group_name_H-M   'P 1'
#
loop_
_entity.id
_entity.type
_entity.pdbx_description
1 polymer ?
#
loop_
_entity_poly.entity_id
_entity_poly.type
_entity_poly.pdbx_seq_one_letter_code
_entity_poly.pdbx_strand_id
1 'polypeptide(L)'
;MTSRNLTGLLPLSETRPVDSDLPRRLSDMAWRIGFGAIGWPWLLASLSGGRKADKRALLDELDLPHDALPHLGSWKADVGFLRHIVREIARLRPAHVVELGAGASSLIAARALQLHGNGRLHSFDQHGGFVDATRQWLADNALDVDIRHAPLTHESADWPGRWYAIDRLPEQIDLIIIDGPPWSVHPLVRGAADSLFSRLSPNGVVLLDDAARPGERLVARRWRQRWPHIDFRLMKDGTKGTLVGRRRDTRLPVANDNEDGRNWRHLGRAAAIAALIATGWVARGEMGEFPQAAQANSFIDEAAASRRAGLLRQSMSSQVETATFDAREIEKSTGIVLPVLPAGWRVTDVQLFPTPDSSAIAMSVTTPQGEPLSLFADRAETPAEATPLMARRAGETIAYWEEGAMAYALSGKGDARRIMQLAGAIAPDA
;
A
#
# COMPACT_ATOMS: atom_id res chain seq x y z
N MET A 1 27.10 -21.85 -7.53
CA MET A 1 27.36 -20.86 -8.61
C MET A 1 26.83 -19.52 -8.13
N THR A 2 27.71 -18.54 -7.93
CA THR A 2 27.38 -17.16 -7.58
C THR A 2 26.73 -16.46 -8.78
N SER A 3 25.41 -16.39 -8.85
CA SER A 3 24.76 -15.67 -9.94
C SER A 3 24.50 -14.22 -9.55
N ARG A 4 25.43 -13.36 -9.95
CA ARG A 4 25.24 -11.94 -10.29
C ARG A 4 24.23 -11.73 -11.45
N ASN A 5 23.29 -12.65 -11.66
CA ASN A 5 22.30 -12.61 -12.74
C ASN A 5 20.88 -12.55 -12.18
N LEU A 6 20.04 -11.85 -12.93
CA LEU A 6 18.61 -11.64 -12.72
C LEU A 6 17.93 -12.94 -12.26
N THR A 7 17.34 -12.91 -11.06
CA THR A 7 16.31 -13.86 -10.66
C THR A 7 15.19 -13.76 -11.69
N GLY A 8 14.86 -14.87 -12.34
CA GLY A 8 13.78 -14.92 -13.32
C GLY A 8 12.44 -14.46 -12.72
N LEU A 9 11.57 -13.93 -13.57
CA LEU A 9 10.24 -13.38 -13.25
C LEU A 9 9.23 -14.41 -12.69
N LEU A 10 9.65 -15.65 -12.46
CA LEU A 10 8.80 -16.73 -11.97
C LEU A 10 9.34 -17.25 -10.63
N PRO A 11 8.46 -17.54 -9.65
CA PRO A 11 8.88 -18.23 -8.43
C PRO A 11 9.53 -19.57 -8.81
N LEU A 12 10.62 -19.92 -8.14
CA LEU A 12 11.25 -21.23 -8.26
C LEU A 12 10.18 -22.31 -8.01
N SER A 13 9.90 -23.12 -9.02
CA SER A 13 8.83 -24.10 -9.03
C SER A 13 9.17 -25.29 -8.13
N GLU A 14 8.31 -25.57 -7.16
CA GLU A 14 8.34 -26.82 -6.37
C GLU A 14 7.47 -27.90 -7.01
N THR A 15 8.02 -29.11 -7.06
CA THR A 15 7.27 -30.37 -7.12
C THR A 15 6.49 -30.56 -5.82
N ARG A 16 5.15 -30.51 -5.90
CA ARG A 16 4.24 -30.60 -4.74
C ARG A 16 3.89 -32.05 -4.40
N PRO A 17 3.86 -32.45 -3.10
CA PRO A 17 3.22 -33.69 -2.68
C PRO A 17 1.70 -33.61 -2.92
N VAL A 18 1.16 -34.72 -3.42
CA VAL A 18 -0.22 -34.90 -3.87
C VAL A 18 -1.10 -35.29 -2.68
N ASP A 19 -1.47 -34.34 -1.81
CA ASP A 19 -2.54 -34.58 -0.84
C ASP A 19 -3.07 -33.26 -0.24
N SER A 20 -4.11 -32.66 -0.84
CA SER A 20 -4.86 -31.56 -0.21
C SER A 20 -6.21 -31.34 -0.91
N ASP A 21 -7.29 -31.21 -0.13
CA ASP A 21 -8.68 -30.99 -0.54
C ASP A 21 -8.87 -29.92 -1.65
N LEU A 22 -9.56 -30.32 -2.73
CA LEU A 22 -9.94 -29.48 -3.87
C LEU A 22 -10.68 -28.16 -3.51
N PRO A 23 -11.66 -28.11 -2.57
CA PRO A 23 -12.38 -26.88 -2.26
C PRO A 23 -11.51 -25.80 -1.61
N ARG A 24 -10.54 -26.17 -0.76
CA ARG A 24 -9.59 -25.21 -0.17
C ARG A 24 -8.67 -24.57 -1.22
N ARG A 25 -8.31 -25.33 -2.28
CA ARG A 25 -7.50 -24.79 -3.39
C ARG A 25 -8.24 -23.71 -4.17
N LEU A 26 -9.54 -23.89 -4.40
CA LEU A 26 -10.35 -22.92 -5.13
C LEU A 26 -10.56 -21.64 -4.32
N SER A 27 -10.81 -21.75 -3.00
CA SER A 27 -10.89 -20.57 -2.14
C SER A 27 -9.56 -19.80 -2.10
N ASP A 28 -8.44 -20.48 -1.89
CA ASP A 28 -7.13 -19.83 -1.82
C ASP A 28 -6.76 -19.15 -3.14
N MET A 29 -7.13 -19.75 -4.28
CA MET A 29 -6.97 -19.13 -5.59
C MET A 29 -7.84 -17.88 -5.75
N ALA A 30 -9.11 -17.93 -5.34
CA ALA A 30 -10.01 -16.77 -5.38
C ALA A 30 -9.49 -15.62 -4.49
N TRP A 31 -8.98 -15.93 -3.29
CA TRP A 31 -8.36 -14.94 -2.41
C TRP A 31 -7.11 -14.31 -3.04
N ARG A 32 -6.25 -15.11 -3.67
CA ARG A 32 -5.05 -14.61 -4.37
C ARG A 32 -5.39 -13.71 -5.56
N ILE A 33 -6.42 -14.06 -6.33
CA ILE A 33 -6.89 -13.23 -7.45
C ILE A 33 -7.50 -11.93 -6.92
N GLY A 34 -8.40 -12.00 -5.95
CA GLY A 34 -9.07 -10.83 -5.38
C GLY A 34 -8.09 -9.87 -4.69
N PHE A 35 -7.18 -10.38 -3.85
CA PHE A 35 -6.16 -9.54 -3.20
C PHE A 35 -5.05 -9.12 -4.15
N GLY A 36 -4.76 -9.88 -5.20
CA GLY A 36 -3.87 -9.45 -6.27
C GLY A 36 -4.42 -8.23 -7.01
N ALA A 37 -5.71 -8.26 -7.36
CA ALA A 37 -6.42 -7.16 -8.04
C ALA A 37 -6.59 -5.90 -7.17
N ILE A 38 -6.52 -6.00 -5.84
CA ILE A 38 -6.59 -4.86 -4.92
C ILE A 38 -5.20 -4.42 -4.45
N GLY A 39 -4.28 -5.37 -4.30
CA GLY A 39 -2.94 -5.18 -3.76
C GLY A 39 -1.90 -4.73 -4.78
N TRP A 40 -2.22 -4.69 -6.08
CA TRP A 40 -1.26 -4.31 -7.13
C TRP A 40 -0.59 -2.94 -6.94
N PRO A 41 -1.23 -1.87 -6.39
CA PRO A 41 -0.53 -0.62 -6.15
C PRO A 41 0.56 -0.77 -5.09
N TRP A 42 0.33 -1.64 -4.09
CA TRP A 42 1.30 -1.98 -3.06
C TRP A 42 2.42 -2.87 -3.61
N LEU A 43 2.10 -3.78 -4.54
CA LEU A 43 3.09 -4.59 -5.24
C LEU A 43 3.99 -3.72 -6.13
N LEU A 44 3.43 -2.75 -6.87
CA LEU A 44 4.22 -1.78 -7.64
C LEU A 44 5.05 -0.86 -6.75
N ALA A 45 4.46 -0.34 -5.67
CA ALA A 45 5.19 0.45 -4.69
C ALA A 45 6.32 -0.36 -4.04
N SER A 46 6.14 -1.68 -3.88
CA SER A 46 7.16 -2.58 -3.34
C SER A 46 8.39 -2.75 -4.24
N LEU A 47 8.28 -2.41 -5.53
CA LEU A 47 9.40 -2.35 -6.47
C LEU A 47 10.34 -1.16 -6.18
N SER A 48 9.83 -0.12 -5.52
CA SER A 48 10.65 1.00 -5.04
C SER A 48 11.34 0.62 -3.74
N GLY A 49 12.60 0.18 -3.81
CA GLY A 49 13.40 -0.24 -2.65
C GLY A 49 13.86 0.90 -1.72
N GLY A 50 13.07 1.96 -1.57
CA GLY A 50 13.40 3.17 -0.80
C GLY A 50 14.35 4.14 -1.53
N ARG A 51 14.64 5.29 -0.90
CA ARG A 51 15.61 6.27 -1.43
C ARG A 51 17.03 5.71 -1.29
N LYS A 52 17.88 5.87 -2.32
CA LYS A 52 19.29 5.43 -2.29
C LYS A 52 20.08 6.03 -1.11
N ALA A 53 19.76 7.27 -0.72
CA ALA A 53 20.37 7.94 0.43
C ALA A 53 20.04 7.24 1.75
N ASP A 54 18.78 6.82 1.94
CA ASP A 54 18.34 6.13 3.14
C ASP A 54 19.00 4.74 3.27
N LYS A 55 19.17 4.04 2.15
CA LYS A 55 19.91 2.77 2.10
C LYS A 55 21.37 2.98 2.52
N ARG A 56 22.03 4.02 2.00
CA ARG A 56 23.43 4.34 2.35
C ARG A 56 23.57 4.67 3.83
N ALA A 57 22.72 5.56 4.35
CA ALA A 57 22.75 5.93 5.76
C ALA A 57 22.56 4.72 6.69
N LEU A 58 21.67 3.78 6.35
CA LEU A 58 21.50 2.55 7.11
C LEU A 58 22.76 1.65 7.08
N LEU A 59 23.43 1.55 5.92
CA LEU A 59 24.65 0.75 5.81
C LEU A 59 25.83 1.42 6.52
N ASP A 60 25.92 2.75 6.47
CA ASP A 60 26.90 3.54 7.22
C ASP A 60 26.70 3.35 8.74
N GLU A 61 25.45 3.38 9.22
CA GLU A 61 25.11 3.12 10.64
C GLU A 61 25.56 1.72 11.11
N LEU A 62 25.53 0.75 10.20
CA LEU A 62 25.89 -0.64 10.49
C LEU A 62 27.35 -0.98 10.17
N ASP A 63 28.15 0.00 9.74
CA ASP A 63 29.53 -0.22 9.28
C ASP A 63 29.59 -1.39 8.26
N LEU A 64 28.70 -1.34 7.28
CA LEU A 64 28.61 -2.30 6.18
C LEU A 64 28.99 -1.64 4.85
N PRO A 65 29.71 -2.35 3.96
CA PRO A 65 29.94 -1.88 2.59
C PRO A 65 28.64 -1.47 1.88
N HIS A 66 28.67 -0.43 1.04
CA HIS A 66 27.48 0.05 0.33
C HIS A 66 26.89 -0.96 -0.67
N ASP A 67 27.69 -1.97 -1.03
CA ASP A 67 27.34 -3.12 -1.86
C ASP A 67 27.05 -4.39 -1.05
N ALA A 68 27.13 -4.35 0.28
CA ALA A 68 26.90 -5.50 1.16
C ALA A 68 25.50 -6.10 0.95
N LEU A 69 24.49 -5.24 0.74
CA LEU A 69 23.18 -5.68 0.29
C LEU A 69 23.20 -5.95 -1.21
N PRO A 70 22.91 -7.18 -1.68
CA PRO A 70 23.04 -7.54 -3.09
C PRO A 70 22.26 -6.60 -4.02
N HIS A 71 22.61 -6.59 -5.31
CA HIS A 71 21.84 -5.94 -6.40
C HIS A 71 20.48 -6.64 -6.61
N LEU A 72 19.71 -6.82 -5.54
CA LEU A 72 18.40 -7.43 -5.56
C LEU A 72 17.47 -6.54 -6.40
N GLY A 73 16.90 -7.10 -7.46
CA GLY A 73 15.73 -6.54 -8.13
C GLY A 73 14.51 -6.51 -7.21
N SER A 74 13.48 -5.82 -7.69
CA SER A 74 12.03 -5.79 -7.38
C SER A 74 11.37 -6.39 -6.11
N TRP A 75 12.02 -7.19 -5.27
CA TRP A 75 11.40 -7.87 -4.12
C TRP A 75 12.29 -7.80 -2.86
N LYS A 76 12.57 -6.58 -2.37
CA LYS A 76 13.40 -6.34 -1.17
C LYS A 76 12.57 -5.82 -0.01
N ALA A 77 12.89 -6.24 1.22
CA ALA A 77 12.50 -5.56 2.45
C ALA A 77 12.66 -4.04 2.32
N ASP A 78 11.65 -3.29 2.76
CA ASP A 78 11.68 -1.82 2.71
C ASP A 78 12.79 -1.27 3.63
N VAL A 79 13.49 -0.20 3.22
CA VAL A 79 14.55 0.40 4.05
C VAL A 79 13.99 0.89 5.40
N GLY A 80 12.72 1.29 5.45
CA GLY A 80 12.03 1.60 6.69
C GLY A 80 11.90 0.39 7.61
N PHE A 81 11.54 -0.78 7.07
CA PHE A 81 11.48 -2.03 7.83
C PHE A 81 12.85 -2.42 8.40
N LEU A 82 13.90 -2.38 7.58
CA LEU A 82 15.27 -2.67 8.03
C LEU A 82 15.72 -1.71 9.14
N ARG A 83 15.36 -0.43 9.05
CA ARG A 83 15.64 0.56 10.08
C ARG A 83 14.90 0.28 11.39
N HIS A 84 13.67 -0.20 11.33
CA HIS A 84 12.94 -0.63 12.54
C HIS A 84 13.60 -1.84 13.20
N ILE A 85 14.14 -2.78 12.43
CA ILE A 85 14.93 -3.90 12.96
C ILE A 85 16.13 -3.36 13.75
N VAL A 86 16.95 -2.49 13.15
CA VAL A 86 18.13 -1.91 13.82
C VAL A 86 17.73 -1.16 15.08
N ARG A 87 16.71 -0.30 15.01
CA ARG A 87 16.21 0.49 16.15
C ARG A 87 15.75 -0.40 17.31
N GLU A 88 14.98 -1.45 17.02
CA GLU A 88 14.49 -2.36 18.06
C GLU A 88 15.62 -3.21 18.65
N ILE A 89 16.58 -3.66 17.84
CA ILE A 89 17.76 -4.37 18.34
C ILE A 89 18.61 -3.46 19.24
N ALA A 90 18.89 -2.23 18.82
CA ALA A 90 19.65 -1.26 19.61
C ALA A 90 18.96 -0.93 20.94
N ARG A 91 17.62 -0.83 20.93
CA ARG A 91 16.80 -0.52 22.11
C ARG A 91 16.67 -1.71 23.07
N LEU A 92 16.34 -2.90 22.54
CA LEU A 92 16.05 -4.08 23.34
C LEU A 92 17.30 -4.83 23.79
N ARG A 93 18.37 -4.76 22.98
CA ARG A 93 19.55 -5.65 23.07
C ARG A 93 19.12 -7.11 23.28
N PRO A 94 18.32 -7.66 22.34
CA PRO A 94 17.63 -8.93 22.53
C PRO A 94 18.62 -10.09 22.64
N ALA A 95 18.33 -11.06 23.50
CA ALA A 95 19.11 -12.29 23.60
C ALA A 95 18.73 -13.28 22.48
N HIS A 96 17.44 -13.34 22.15
CA HIS A 96 16.91 -14.23 21.10
C HIS A 96 16.03 -13.45 20.11
N VAL A 97 16.44 -13.47 18.84
CA VAL A 97 15.67 -12.93 17.72
C VAL A 97 15.22 -14.09 16.84
N VAL A 98 13.95 -14.15 16.47
CA VAL A 98 13.41 -15.12 15.51
C VAL A 98 12.97 -14.39 14.25
N GLU A 99 13.48 -14.83 13.10
CA GLU A 99 13.14 -14.30 11.79
C GLU A 99 12.42 -15.35 10.94
N LEU A 100 11.36 -14.91 10.25
CA LEU A 100 10.60 -15.68 9.28
C LEU A 100 10.75 -15.02 7.91
N GLY A 101 11.35 -15.72 6.95
CA GLY A 101 11.75 -15.19 5.65
C GLY A 101 13.18 -14.66 5.70
N ALA A 102 14.15 -15.49 5.30
CA ALA A 102 15.55 -15.11 5.35
C ALA A 102 15.90 -14.16 4.19
N GLY A 103 17.01 -13.41 4.32
CA GLY A 103 17.55 -12.60 3.24
C GLY A 103 18.21 -11.32 3.74
N ALA A 104 17.82 -10.18 3.16
CA ALA A 104 18.42 -8.88 3.48
C ALA A 104 18.23 -8.49 4.95
N SER A 105 17.07 -8.79 5.53
CA SER A 105 16.78 -8.58 6.94
C SER A 105 17.68 -9.42 7.85
N SER A 106 18.10 -10.61 7.43
CA SER A 106 19.03 -11.47 8.17
C SER A 106 20.40 -10.81 8.36
N LEU A 107 20.96 -10.20 7.29
CA LEU A 107 22.24 -9.48 7.36
C LEU A 107 22.14 -8.29 8.31
N ILE A 108 21.08 -7.49 8.15
CA ILE A 108 20.87 -6.28 8.95
C ILE A 108 20.66 -6.64 10.42
N ALA A 109 19.83 -7.63 10.72
CA ALA A 109 19.58 -8.09 12.09
C ALA A 109 20.86 -8.65 12.72
N ALA A 110 21.60 -9.51 12.02
CA ALA A 110 22.84 -10.10 12.53
C ALA A 110 23.91 -9.04 12.79
N ARG A 111 24.10 -8.08 11.88
CA ARG A 111 25.06 -6.99 12.08
C ARG A 111 24.64 -6.04 13.20
N ALA A 112 23.35 -5.70 13.29
CA ALA A 112 22.84 -4.88 14.38
C ALA A 112 23.00 -5.59 15.74
N LEU A 113 22.79 -6.91 15.79
CA LEU A 113 23.07 -7.71 16.98
C LEU A 113 24.54 -7.59 17.35
N GLN A 114 25.47 -7.87 16.42
CA GLN A 114 26.90 -7.77 16.66
C GLN A 114 27.35 -6.39 17.19
N LEU A 115 26.72 -5.30 16.73
CA LEU A 115 27.04 -3.94 17.18
C LEU A 115 26.44 -3.58 18.55
N HIS A 116 25.28 -4.13 18.90
CA HIS A 116 24.52 -3.74 20.08
C HIS A 116 24.42 -4.81 21.18
N GLY A 117 24.98 -6.01 20.96
CA GLY A 117 25.00 -7.12 21.92
C GLY A 117 25.55 -8.44 21.36
N ASN A 118 25.35 -9.53 22.09
CA ASN A 118 25.72 -10.89 21.65
C ASN A 118 24.49 -11.79 21.54
N GLY A 119 23.36 -11.21 21.14
CA GLY A 119 22.13 -11.97 20.92
C GLY A 119 22.24 -12.91 19.73
N ARG A 120 21.40 -13.95 19.71
CA ARG A 120 21.35 -14.94 18.64
C ARG A 120 20.17 -14.69 17.71
N LEU A 121 20.45 -14.68 16.41
CA LEU A 121 19.44 -14.67 15.37
C LEU A 121 19.13 -16.11 14.92
N HIS A 122 17.87 -16.51 15.05
CA HIS A 122 17.32 -17.75 14.54
C HIS A 122 16.47 -17.44 13.31
N SER A 123 16.96 -17.72 12.12
CA SER A 123 16.29 -17.35 10.85
C SER A 123 15.78 -18.58 10.12
N PHE A 124 14.53 -18.52 9.66
CA PHE A 124 13.86 -19.63 8.97
C PHE A 124 13.37 -19.22 7.58
N ASP A 125 13.66 -20.05 6.58
CA ASP A 125 13.17 -19.85 5.23
C ASP A 125 12.65 -21.15 4.59
N GLN A 126 11.72 -21.00 3.65
CA GLN A 126 11.01 -22.10 3.00
C GLN A 126 11.85 -22.83 1.95
N HIS A 127 12.92 -22.22 1.44
CA HIS A 127 13.70 -22.78 0.34
C HIS A 127 15.11 -23.18 0.81
N GLY A 128 15.39 -24.48 0.88
CA GLY A 128 16.69 -25.01 1.33
C GLY A 128 17.90 -24.44 0.57
N GLY A 129 17.83 -24.40 -0.77
CA GLY A 129 18.93 -23.85 -1.58
C GLY A 129 19.17 -22.34 -1.34
N PHE A 130 18.12 -21.59 -1.00
CA PHE A 130 18.24 -20.18 -0.65
C PHE A 130 18.81 -19.99 0.77
N VAL A 131 18.44 -20.86 1.71
CA VAL A 131 19.05 -20.92 3.05
C VAL A 131 20.54 -21.14 2.97
N ASP A 132 21.00 -22.10 2.16
CA ASP A 132 22.43 -22.40 2.02
C ASP A 132 23.20 -21.23 1.39
N ALA A 133 22.62 -20.58 0.37
CA ALA A 133 23.21 -19.39 -0.23
C ALA A 133 23.29 -18.21 0.75
N THR A 134 22.23 -17.99 1.54
CA THR A 134 22.18 -16.93 2.54
C THR A 134 23.15 -17.21 3.69
N ARG A 135 23.29 -18.47 4.12
CA ARG A 135 24.27 -18.88 5.13
C ARG A 135 25.69 -18.56 4.68
N GLN A 136 26.05 -18.90 3.45
CA GLN A 136 27.38 -18.59 2.90
C GLN A 136 27.61 -17.09 2.84
N TRP A 137 26.63 -16.33 2.36
CA TRP A 137 26.72 -14.87 2.27
C TRP A 137 26.87 -14.19 3.64
N LEU A 138 26.18 -14.67 4.68
CA LEU A 138 26.35 -14.19 6.05
C LEU A 138 27.74 -14.53 6.60
N ALA A 139 28.24 -15.73 6.33
CA ALA A 139 29.59 -16.16 6.73
C ALA A 139 30.68 -15.31 6.05
N ASP A 140 30.50 -14.96 4.77
CA ASP A 140 31.42 -14.06 4.03
C ASP A 140 31.49 -12.66 4.66
N ASN A 141 30.46 -12.26 5.43
CA ASN A 141 30.42 -11.01 6.20
C ASN A 141 30.83 -11.21 7.68
N ALA A 142 31.42 -12.36 8.03
CA ALA A 142 31.82 -12.72 9.40
C ALA A 142 30.67 -12.66 10.43
N LEU A 143 29.45 -13.04 10.01
CA LEU A 143 28.26 -13.08 10.85
C LEU A 143 27.87 -14.53 11.15
N ASP A 144 27.75 -14.86 12.43
CA ASP A 144 27.26 -16.16 12.90
C ASP A 144 25.75 -16.10 13.13
N VAL A 145 24.99 -16.87 12.35
CA VAL A 145 23.53 -16.89 12.37
C VAL A 145 23.03 -18.33 12.32
N ASP A 146 22.08 -18.64 13.19
CA ASP A 146 21.38 -19.92 13.19
C ASP A 146 20.28 -19.91 12.12
N ILE A 147 20.67 -20.13 10.87
CA ILE A 147 19.78 -20.14 9.71
C ILE A 147 19.40 -21.55 9.27
N ARG A 148 18.09 -21.83 9.18
CA ARG A 148 17.53 -23.16 8.96
C ARG A 148 16.46 -23.17 7.87
N HIS A 149 16.38 -24.30 7.19
CA HIS A 149 15.31 -24.60 6.24
C HIS A 149 14.06 -25.07 7.00
N ALA A 150 12.95 -24.38 6.77
CA ALA A 150 11.63 -24.67 7.34
C ALA A 150 10.60 -24.73 6.19
N PRO A 151 10.32 -25.91 5.61
CA PRO A 151 9.38 -25.99 4.49
C PRO A 151 7.95 -25.64 4.91
N LEU A 152 7.14 -25.09 3.98
CA LEU A 152 5.74 -24.75 4.26
C LEU A 152 4.82 -25.98 4.20
N THR A 153 4.85 -26.79 5.25
CA THR A 153 4.06 -28.03 5.36
C THR A 153 3.02 -28.02 6.47
N HIS A 154 3.11 -27.09 7.43
CA HIS A 154 2.16 -27.04 8.55
C HIS A 154 0.89 -26.28 8.17
N GLU A 155 -0.24 -26.68 8.73
CA GLU A 155 -1.50 -25.94 8.65
C GLU A 155 -1.75 -25.18 9.95
N SER A 156 -2.27 -23.97 9.86
CA SER A 156 -2.79 -23.24 11.01
C SER A 156 -4.30 -23.42 11.08
N ALA A 157 -4.83 -23.72 12.27
CA ALA A 157 -6.27 -23.79 12.49
C ALA A 157 -6.96 -22.43 12.31
N ASP A 158 -6.24 -21.34 12.58
CA ASP A 158 -6.78 -19.99 12.61
C ASP A 158 -6.49 -19.18 11.34
N TRP A 159 -5.47 -19.58 10.58
CA TRP A 159 -4.95 -18.83 9.45
C TRP A 159 -4.84 -19.70 8.19
N PRO A 160 -5.33 -19.21 7.05
CA PRO A 160 -5.22 -19.92 5.78
C PRO A 160 -3.80 -19.88 5.21
N GLY A 161 -3.50 -20.84 4.32
CA GLY A 161 -2.18 -21.04 3.73
C GLY A 161 -1.29 -21.97 4.55
N ARG A 162 -0.29 -22.56 3.89
CA ARG A 162 0.70 -23.40 4.57
C ARG A 162 1.74 -22.55 5.28
N TRP A 163 2.08 -22.97 6.50
CA TRP A 163 3.01 -22.31 7.40
C TRP A 163 4.32 -23.10 7.55
N TYR A 164 5.34 -22.41 8.05
CA TYR A 164 6.67 -22.96 8.29
C TYR A 164 6.62 -24.17 9.24
N ALA A 165 7.29 -25.25 8.84
CA ALA A 165 7.66 -26.35 9.72
C ALA A 165 8.91 -25.97 10.53
N ILE A 166 8.68 -25.23 11.62
CA ILE A 166 9.76 -24.70 12.46
C ILE A 166 10.13 -25.71 13.54
N ASP A 167 11.42 -26.04 13.63
CA ASP A 167 11.99 -26.86 14.69
C ASP A 167 12.88 -26.03 15.62
N ARG A 168 13.12 -26.55 16.84
CA ARG A 168 14.17 -26.04 17.75
C ARG A 168 14.11 -24.51 17.97
N LEU A 169 12.91 -24.00 18.27
CA LEU A 169 12.71 -22.60 18.69
C LEU A 169 13.27 -22.37 20.09
N PRO A 170 13.79 -21.17 20.39
CA PRO A 170 14.14 -20.81 21.75
C PRO A 170 12.89 -20.81 22.65
N GLU A 171 13.08 -21.01 23.95
CA GLU A 171 11.99 -20.99 24.94
C GLU A 171 11.37 -19.60 25.06
N GLN A 172 12.21 -18.56 24.96
CA GLN A 172 11.81 -17.17 25.03
C GLN A 172 12.37 -16.40 23.83
N ILE A 173 11.57 -15.50 23.28
CA ILE A 173 11.90 -14.67 22.10
C ILE A 173 11.73 -13.20 22.48
N ASP A 174 12.74 -12.38 22.23
CA ASP A 174 12.70 -10.95 22.52
C ASP A 174 12.26 -10.12 21.31
N LEU A 175 12.56 -10.59 20.10
CA LEU A 175 12.18 -9.93 18.85
C LEU A 175 11.77 -10.97 17.81
N ILE A 176 10.58 -10.80 17.24
CA ILE A 176 10.08 -11.59 16.11
C ILE A 176 10.06 -10.70 14.87
N ILE A 177 10.73 -11.11 13.81
CA ILE A 177 10.80 -10.43 12.51
C ILE A 177 10.02 -11.27 11.49
N ILE A 178 9.01 -10.69 10.84
CA ILE A 178 8.12 -11.40 9.93
C ILE A 178 8.18 -10.74 8.55
N ASP A 179 8.95 -11.34 7.64
CA ASP A 179 9.05 -10.96 6.21
C ASP A 179 8.64 -12.14 5.28
N GLY A 180 8.36 -13.30 5.85
CA GLY A 180 7.90 -14.49 5.15
C GLY A 180 6.68 -15.13 5.82
N PRO A 181 6.02 -16.07 5.12
CA PRO A 181 6.21 -16.44 3.73
C PRO A 181 5.57 -15.40 2.79
N PRO A 182 5.81 -15.49 1.47
CA PRO A 182 5.28 -14.49 0.53
C PRO A 182 3.75 -14.54 0.43
N TRP A 183 3.14 -13.39 0.12
CA TRP A 183 1.69 -13.24 -0.05
C TRP A 183 1.08 -14.20 -1.09
N SER A 184 1.90 -14.69 -2.03
CA SER A 184 1.52 -15.65 -3.06
C SER A 184 1.15 -17.03 -2.50
N VAL A 185 1.56 -17.35 -1.26
CA VAL A 185 1.08 -18.54 -0.54
C VAL A 185 -0.38 -18.33 -0.15
N HIS A 186 -0.67 -17.28 0.63
CA HIS A 186 -2.01 -16.78 0.90
C HIS A 186 -1.93 -15.34 1.44
N PRO A 187 -2.86 -14.41 1.11
CA PRO A 187 -2.82 -13.02 1.61
C PRO A 187 -2.84 -12.82 3.13
N LEU A 188 -3.18 -13.86 3.89
CA LEU A 188 -3.27 -13.86 5.36
C LEU A 188 -2.27 -14.80 6.02
N VAL A 189 -1.38 -15.42 5.24
CA VAL A 189 -0.50 -16.50 5.71
C VAL A 189 0.41 -16.04 6.85
N ARG A 190 0.92 -14.80 6.78
CA ARG A 190 1.77 -14.19 7.81
C ARG A 190 1.09 -14.09 9.17
N GLY A 191 -0.25 -14.17 9.22
CA GLY A 191 -1.02 -14.20 10.46
C GLY A 191 -0.68 -15.38 11.38
N ALA A 192 -0.25 -16.51 10.82
CA ALA A 192 0.14 -17.69 11.59
C ALA A 192 1.40 -17.49 12.45
N ALA A 193 2.12 -16.37 12.30
CA ALA A 193 3.19 -15.99 13.21
C ALA A 193 2.72 -15.77 14.66
N ASP A 194 1.42 -15.60 14.90
CA ASP A 194 0.89 -15.51 16.26
C ASP A 194 1.06 -16.78 17.09
N SER A 195 1.32 -17.92 16.44
CA SER A 195 1.77 -19.15 17.09
C SER A 195 3.05 -18.98 17.91
N LEU A 196 3.87 -17.96 17.62
CA LEU A 196 5.10 -17.65 18.33
C LEU A 196 4.91 -16.65 19.48
N PHE A 197 3.78 -15.94 19.55
CA PHE A 197 3.61 -14.81 20.48
C PHE A 197 3.54 -15.25 21.95
N SER A 198 3.17 -16.50 22.22
CA SER A 198 3.21 -17.07 23.57
C SER A 198 4.63 -17.14 24.16
N ARG A 199 5.66 -17.19 23.31
CA ARG A 199 7.09 -17.22 23.69
C ARG A 199 7.70 -15.84 23.85
N LEU A 200 6.96 -14.77 23.54
CA LEU A 200 7.48 -13.40 23.55
C LEU A 200 7.90 -12.99 24.98
N SER A 201 9.05 -12.37 25.17
CA SER A 201 9.49 -11.94 26.51
C SER A 201 8.66 -10.77 27.06
N PRO A 202 8.73 -10.45 28.37
CA PRO A 202 7.92 -9.37 28.99
C PRO A 202 8.06 -7.97 28.38
N ASN A 203 9.05 -7.72 27.50
CA ASN A 203 9.19 -6.49 26.71
C ASN A 203 9.37 -6.77 25.20
N GLY A 204 9.05 -7.99 24.79
CA GLY A 204 9.36 -8.46 23.46
C GLY A 204 8.56 -7.72 22.39
N VAL A 205 9.12 -7.70 21.18
CA VAL A 205 8.60 -6.96 20.05
C VAL A 205 8.33 -7.89 18.87
N VAL A 206 7.27 -7.58 18.12
CA VAL A 206 6.91 -8.21 16.87
C VAL A 206 6.97 -7.16 15.77
N LEU A 207 7.71 -7.44 14.70
CA LEU A 207 7.80 -6.63 13.50
C LEU A 207 7.21 -7.41 12.32
N LEU A 208 6.26 -6.81 11.61
CA LEU A 208 5.70 -7.37 10.37
C LEU A 208 5.98 -6.42 9.21
N ASP A 209 6.63 -6.94 8.16
CA ASP A 209 6.85 -6.21 6.92
C ASP A 209 5.56 -6.17 6.07
N ASP A 210 5.53 -5.22 5.13
CA ASP A 210 4.40 -4.95 4.22
C ASP A 210 3.06 -4.69 4.94
N ALA A 211 3.10 -4.19 6.17
CA ALA A 211 1.95 -4.17 7.06
C ALA A 211 0.77 -3.30 6.59
N ALA A 212 0.99 -2.44 5.60
CA ALA A 212 -0.06 -1.60 5.07
C ALA A 212 -0.77 -2.19 3.83
N ARG A 213 -0.32 -3.35 3.34
CA ARG A 213 -1.09 -4.19 2.41
C ARG A 213 -2.44 -4.63 3.01
N PRO A 214 -3.48 -4.82 2.17
CA PRO A 214 -4.82 -5.17 2.66
C PRO A 214 -4.87 -6.45 3.52
N GLY A 215 -4.11 -7.48 3.15
CA GLY A 215 -4.07 -8.76 3.87
C GLY A 215 -3.47 -8.60 5.26
N GLU A 216 -2.31 -7.96 5.33
CA GLU A 216 -1.59 -7.67 6.56
C GLU A 216 -2.37 -6.73 7.48
N ARG A 217 -3.18 -5.80 6.94
CA ARG A 217 -4.11 -4.99 7.75
C ARG A 217 -5.19 -5.83 8.42
N LEU A 218 -5.71 -6.86 7.76
CA LEU A 218 -6.65 -7.82 8.36
C LEU A 218 -5.96 -8.69 9.41
N VAL A 219 -4.73 -9.14 9.13
CA VAL A 219 -3.89 -9.85 10.09
C VAL A 219 -3.70 -9.01 11.35
N ALA A 220 -3.28 -7.76 11.21
CA ALA A 220 -3.07 -6.83 12.31
C ALA A 220 -4.36 -6.56 13.11
N ARG A 221 -5.53 -6.56 12.48
CA ARG A 221 -6.82 -6.41 13.18
C ARG A 221 -7.12 -7.63 14.05
N ARG A 222 -6.95 -8.84 13.50
CA ARG A 222 -7.19 -10.09 14.23
C ARG A 222 -6.16 -10.30 15.35
N TRP A 223 -4.90 -9.94 15.15
CA TRP A 223 -3.87 -9.98 16.20
C TRP A 223 -4.21 -9.07 17.38
N ARG A 224 -4.66 -7.83 17.14
CA ARG A 224 -5.09 -6.92 18.21
C ARG A 224 -6.23 -7.50 19.07
N GLN A 225 -7.11 -8.30 18.47
CA GLN A 225 -8.21 -8.95 19.19
C GLN A 225 -7.73 -10.18 19.98
N ARG A 226 -6.89 -11.03 19.38
CA ARG A 226 -6.38 -12.27 20.00
C ARG A 226 -5.31 -12.02 21.07
N TRP A 227 -4.52 -10.96 20.91
CA TRP A 227 -3.37 -10.64 21.76
C TRP A 227 -3.48 -9.21 22.34
N PRO A 228 -4.45 -8.94 23.22
CA PRO A 228 -4.72 -7.60 23.74
C PRO A 228 -3.57 -7.01 24.58
N HIS A 229 -2.68 -7.86 25.09
CA HIS A 229 -1.49 -7.44 25.84
C HIS A 229 -0.31 -7.05 24.93
N ILE A 230 -0.47 -7.08 23.61
CA ILE A 230 0.51 -6.57 22.64
C ILE A 230 -0.08 -5.32 21.98
N ASP A 231 0.58 -4.18 22.13
CA ASP A 231 0.20 -2.93 21.47
C ASP A 231 0.73 -2.90 20.05
N PHE A 232 -0.15 -3.16 19.07
CA PHE A 232 0.19 -3.15 17.64
C PHE A 232 -0.09 -1.78 17.00
N ARG A 233 0.98 -1.09 16.60
CA ARG A 233 0.93 0.19 15.89
C ARG A 233 1.46 0.04 14.47
N LEU A 234 0.77 0.66 13.51
CA LEU A 234 1.23 0.71 12.12
C LEU A 234 2.11 1.94 11.94
N MET A 235 3.39 1.72 11.65
CA MET A 235 4.36 2.75 11.33
C MET A 235 4.34 2.99 9.82
N LYS A 236 4.27 4.26 9.42
CA LYS A 236 4.16 4.70 8.00
C LYS A 236 5.43 5.41 7.51
N ASP A 237 6.53 5.27 8.23
CA ASP A 237 7.86 5.76 7.84
C ASP A 237 8.52 4.79 6.84
N GLY A 238 7.90 4.63 5.67
CA GLY A 238 8.35 3.75 4.59
C GLY A 238 7.25 3.54 3.55
N THR A 239 7.59 2.98 2.39
CA THR A 239 6.61 2.83 1.29
C THR A 239 5.61 1.70 1.57
N LYS A 240 6.04 0.66 2.29
CA LYS A 240 5.25 -0.57 2.53
C LYS A 240 4.60 -0.64 3.92
N GLY A 241 5.07 0.20 4.85
CA GLY A 241 4.62 0.26 6.24
C GLY A 241 5.05 -0.94 7.07
N THR A 242 5.32 -0.72 8.36
CA THR A 242 5.73 -1.77 9.30
C THR A 242 4.76 -1.82 10.47
N LEU A 243 4.27 -3.02 10.81
CA LEU A 243 3.51 -3.19 12.04
C LEU A 243 4.51 -3.45 13.16
N VAL A 244 4.42 -2.66 14.23
CA VAL A 244 5.22 -2.84 15.44
C VAL A 244 4.28 -3.22 16.58
N GLY A 245 4.37 -4.47 17.04
CA GLY A 245 3.71 -4.99 18.22
C GLY A 245 4.65 -4.97 19.41
N ARG A 246 4.35 -4.21 20.47
CA ARG A 246 5.14 -4.25 21.70
C ARG A 246 4.36 -4.93 22.81
N ARG A 247 4.91 -6.00 23.40
CA ARG A 247 4.30 -6.65 24.56
C ARG A 247 4.33 -5.68 25.74
N ARG A 248 3.17 -5.48 26.37
CA ARG A 248 2.99 -4.62 27.53
C ARG A 248 3.14 -5.44 28.81
N ASP A 249 3.66 -4.81 29.87
CA ASP A 249 3.61 -5.41 31.21
C ASP A 249 2.15 -5.41 31.69
N THR A 250 1.59 -6.61 31.89
CA THR A 250 0.20 -6.81 32.31
C THR A 250 -0.06 -6.43 33.77
N ARG A 251 0.97 -6.06 34.55
CA ARG A 251 0.83 -5.64 35.96
C ARG A 251 0.36 -4.19 36.14
N LEU A 252 0.43 -3.37 35.10
CA LEU A 252 -0.03 -1.98 35.15
C LEU A 252 -1.38 -1.85 34.44
N PRO A 253 -2.48 -1.49 35.14
CA PRO A 253 -3.72 -1.16 34.47
C PRO A 253 -3.52 0.15 33.71
N VAL A 254 -3.64 0.08 32.39
CA VAL A 254 -3.64 1.26 31.52
C VAL A 254 -5.08 1.49 31.07
N ALA A 255 -5.57 2.72 31.22
CA ALA A 255 -6.80 3.15 30.59
C ALA A 255 -6.70 2.79 29.10
N ASN A 256 -7.66 2.04 28.57
CA ASN A 256 -7.64 1.59 27.19
C ASN A 256 -7.93 2.80 26.27
N ASP A 257 -6.97 3.69 26.15
CA ASP A 257 -6.94 4.88 25.28
C ASP A 257 -6.87 4.51 23.78
N ASN A 258 -6.94 3.21 23.47
CA ASN A 258 -7.15 2.69 22.13
C ASN A 258 -8.57 2.98 21.56
N GLU A 259 -9.49 3.53 22.37
CA GLU A 259 -10.83 3.96 21.93
C GLU A 259 -10.93 5.45 21.53
N ASP A 260 -9.90 6.27 21.78
CA ASP A 260 -9.89 7.67 21.35
C ASP A 260 -9.63 7.78 19.85
N GLY A 261 -10.70 7.53 19.08
CA GLY A 261 -10.79 7.86 17.67
C GLY A 261 -11.68 6.96 16.81
N ARG A 262 -12.46 6.03 17.37
CA ARG A 262 -13.19 5.05 16.52
C ARG A 262 -14.66 4.76 16.81
N ASN A 263 -15.22 5.13 17.96
CA ASN A 263 -16.56 4.60 18.30
C ASN A 263 -17.77 5.41 17.78
N TRP A 264 -17.62 6.67 17.34
CA TRP A 264 -18.76 7.46 16.82
C TRP A 264 -19.09 7.25 15.33
N ARG A 265 -18.25 6.55 14.55
CA ARG A 265 -18.46 6.35 13.10
C ARG A 265 -18.99 4.96 12.72
N HIS A 266 -19.06 4.02 13.67
CA HIS A 266 -19.44 2.62 13.39
C HIS A 266 -20.83 2.24 13.86
N LEU A 267 -21.39 2.88 14.90
CA LEU A 267 -22.78 2.59 15.32
C LEU A 267 -23.80 3.00 14.23
N GLY A 268 -23.59 4.15 13.58
CA GLY A 268 -24.43 4.57 12.44
C GLY A 268 -24.29 3.65 11.22
N ARG A 269 -23.15 2.98 11.03
CA ARG A 269 -22.90 2.06 9.91
C ARG A 269 -23.42 0.65 10.16
N ALA A 270 -23.35 0.15 11.39
CA ALA A 270 -23.91 -1.15 11.75
C ALA A 270 -25.45 -1.11 11.74
N ALA A 271 -26.05 -0.03 12.23
CA ALA A 271 -27.49 0.21 12.11
C ALA A 271 -27.93 0.34 10.64
N ALA A 272 -27.14 1.03 9.80
CA ALA A 272 -27.41 1.11 8.37
C ALA A 272 -27.26 -0.24 7.64
N ILE A 273 -26.29 -1.08 8.00
CA ILE A 273 -26.11 -2.41 7.41
C ILE A 273 -27.23 -3.37 7.84
N ALA A 274 -27.66 -3.32 9.11
CA ALA A 274 -28.80 -4.09 9.58
C ALA A 274 -30.12 -3.62 8.94
N ALA A 275 -30.28 -2.30 8.73
CA ALA A 275 -31.39 -1.76 7.95
C ALA A 275 -31.34 -2.21 6.48
N LEU A 276 -30.16 -2.23 5.84
CA LEU A 276 -29.95 -2.67 4.45
C LEU A 276 -30.19 -4.19 4.25
N ILE A 277 -29.93 -5.02 5.25
CA ILE A 277 -30.23 -6.46 5.18
C ILE A 277 -31.74 -6.70 5.39
N ALA A 278 -32.39 -5.93 6.28
CA ALA A 278 -33.82 -6.04 6.54
C ALA A 278 -34.68 -5.50 5.37
N THR A 279 -34.27 -4.40 4.72
CA THR A 279 -34.93 -3.89 3.51
C THR A 279 -34.55 -4.66 2.25
N GLY A 280 -33.35 -5.26 2.21
CA GLY A 280 -32.84 -6.02 1.06
C GLY A 280 -33.55 -7.35 0.77
N TRP A 281 -34.38 -7.87 1.67
CA TRP A 281 -35.21 -9.06 1.39
C TRP A 281 -36.68 -8.73 1.04
N VAL A 282 -37.13 -7.49 1.27
CA VAL A 282 -38.53 -7.10 0.98
C VAL A 282 -38.68 -6.35 -0.34
N ALA A 283 -37.60 -5.81 -0.92
CA ALA A 283 -37.66 -5.10 -2.19
C ALA A 283 -37.03 -5.88 -3.36
N ARG A 284 -37.45 -7.14 -3.57
CA ARG A 284 -37.16 -7.89 -4.83
C ARG A 284 -38.14 -7.52 -5.95
N GLY A 285 -38.47 -6.24 -6.03
CA GLY A 285 -39.32 -5.65 -7.05
C GLY A 285 -38.94 -4.19 -7.17
N GLU A 286 -38.42 -3.83 -8.34
CA GLU A 286 -38.13 -2.47 -8.80
C GLU A 286 -36.71 -1.93 -8.50
N MET A 287 -36.08 -1.43 -9.57
CA MET A 287 -34.64 -1.15 -9.72
C MET A 287 -34.17 0.16 -9.06
N GLY A 288 -32.85 0.29 -8.81
CA GLY A 288 -32.16 1.56 -8.54
C GLY A 288 -30.65 1.39 -8.34
N GLU A 289 -29.85 2.25 -8.97
CA GLU A 289 -28.39 2.22 -9.21
C GLU A 289 -27.47 2.24 -7.97
N PHE A 290 -26.19 1.90 -8.18
CA PHE A 290 -25.09 2.02 -7.19
C PHE A 290 -24.94 3.46 -6.64
N PRO A 291 -24.37 3.67 -5.43
CA PRO A 291 -24.40 4.98 -4.77
C PRO A 291 -23.46 6.02 -5.42
N GLN A 292 -24.04 6.89 -6.25
CA GLN A 292 -23.46 8.02 -7.01
C GLN A 292 -22.52 8.96 -6.20
N ALA A 293 -22.67 9.03 -4.87
CA ALA A 293 -21.87 9.93 -4.02
C ALA A 293 -20.40 9.50 -3.86
N ALA A 294 -20.05 8.22 -4.04
CA ALA A 294 -18.67 7.75 -3.94
C ALA A 294 -17.85 8.16 -5.18
N GLN A 295 -18.46 8.10 -6.36
CA GLN A 295 -17.81 8.32 -7.65
C GLN A 295 -17.58 9.82 -7.93
N ALA A 296 -18.49 10.68 -7.46
CA ALA A 296 -18.28 12.12 -7.42
C ALA A 296 -16.98 12.51 -6.69
N ASN A 297 -16.72 11.84 -5.56
CA ASN A 297 -15.60 12.19 -4.70
C ASN A 297 -14.25 11.81 -5.34
N SER A 298 -14.16 10.68 -6.04
CA SER A 298 -12.95 10.30 -6.78
C SER A 298 -12.69 11.26 -7.94
N PHE A 299 -13.73 11.61 -8.70
CA PHE A 299 -13.61 12.53 -9.83
C PHE A 299 -13.10 13.93 -9.40
N ILE A 300 -13.64 14.49 -8.32
CA ILE A 300 -13.21 15.80 -7.81
C ILE A 300 -11.76 15.75 -7.30
N ASP A 301 -11.36 14.66 -6.63
CA ASP A 301 -9.99 14.49 -6.12
C ASP A 301 -8.98 14.35 -7.27
N GLU A 302 -9.36 13.71 -8.37
CA GLU A 302 -8.57 13.58 -9.61
C GLU A 302 -8.40 14.91 -10.33
N ALA A 303 -9.49 15.69 -10.47
CA ALA A 303 -9.43 17.04 -11.01
C ALA A 303 -8.47 17.95 -10.22
N ALA A 304 -8.51 17.88 -8.88
CA ALA A 304 -7.59 18.60 -8.00
C ALA A 304 -6.12 18.12 -8.11
N ALA A 305 -5.91 16.81 -8.33
CA ALA A 305 -4.58 16.26 -8.56
C ALA A 305 -3.99 16.72 -9.90
N SER A 306 -4.80 16.71 -10.95
CA SER A 306 -4.47 17.17 -12.29
C SER A 306 -4.02 18.64 -12.32
N ARG A 307 -4.78 19.54 -11.67
CA ARG A 307 -4.40 20.95 -11.54
C ARG A 307 -3.03 21.13 -10.88
N ARG A 308 -2.78 20.42 -9.77
CA ARG A 308 -1.49 20.51 -9.05
C ARG A 308 -0.32 20.03 -9.92
N ALA A 309 -0.51 18.96 -10.69
CA ALA A 309 0.49 18.49 -11.65
C ALA A 309 0.75 19.52 -12.75
N GLY A 310 -0.31 20.12 -13.30
CA GLY A 310 -0.21 21.21 -14.30
C GLY A 310 0.57 22.41 -13.78
N LEU A 311 0.26 22.90 -12.58
CA LEU A 311 0.95 24.03 -11.94
C LEU A 311 2.42 23.73 -11.62
N LEU A 312 2.73 22.51 -11.17
CA LEU A 312 4.12 22.09 -10.94
C LEU A 312 4.92 22.14 -12.25
N ARG A 313 4.34 21.64 -13.32
CA ARG A 313 4.98 21.59 -14.63
C ARG A 313 5.18 22.97 -15.25
N GLN A 314 4.25 23.91 -15.06
CA GLN A 314 4.42 25.32 -15.45
C GLN A 314 5.67 25.96 -14.81
N SER A 315 6.09 25.49 -13.64
CA SER A 315 7.32 25.96 -12.97
C SER A 315 8.60 25.28 -13.48
N MET A 316 8.50 24.27 -14.36
CA MET A 316 9.61 23.48 -14.85
C MET A 316 9.99 23.88 -16.29
N SER A 317 11.11 24.59 -16.46
CA SER A 317 11.59 25.00 -17.80
C SER A 317 11.87 23.84 -18.75
N SER A 318 12.09 22.62 -18.24
CA SER A 318 12.36 21.41 -19.04
C SER A 318 11.09 20.76 -19.61
N GLN A 319 9.91 21.18 -19.18
CA GLN A 319 8.64 20.62 -19.61
C GLN A 319 7.98 21.59 -20.57
N VAL A 320 7.99 21.24 -21.85
CA VAL A 320 7.42 22.09 -22.90
C VAL A 320 5.90 22.03 -22.80
N GLU A 321 5.28 23.20 -22.67
CA GLU A 321 3.83 23.35 -22.75
C GLU A 321 3.38 23.27 -24.20
N THR A 322 2.30 22.50 -24.45
CA THR A 322 1.74 22.35 -25.79
C THR A 322 0.34 22.95 -25.82
N ALA A 323 0.22 24.14 -26.40
CA ALA A 323 -1.08 24.81 -26.60
C ALA A 323 -1.87 24.24 -27.80
N THR A 324 -1.21 23.47 -28.66
CA THR A 324 -1.82 22.89 -29.86
C THR A 324 -2.40 21.51 -29.54
N PHE A 325 -3.70 21.33 -29.81
CA PHE A 325 -4.36 20.04 -29.69
C PHE A 325 -5.37 19.86 -30.83
N ASP A 326 -5.62 18.61 -31.23
CA ASP A 326 -6.71 18.24 -32.12
C ASP A 326 -7.78 17.52 -31.28
N ALA A 327 -8.92 18.19 -31.07
CA ALA A 327 -10.03 17.63 -30.30
C ALA A 327 -10.56 16.33 -30.91
N ARG A 328 -10.56 16.20 -32.24
CA ARG A 328 -11.02 14.98 -32.93
C ARG A 328 -10.03 13.83 -32.77
N GLU A 329 -8.72 14.13 -32.75
CA GLU A 329 -7.69 13.14 -32.47
C GLU A 329 -7.82 12.63 -31.02
N ILE A 330 -8.00 13.55 -30.06
CA ILE A 330 -8.18 13.21 -28.64
C ILE A 330 -9.42 12.34 -28.46
N GLU A 331 -10.56 12.74 -29.02
CA GLU A 331 -11.80 11.97 -28.95
C GLU A 331 -11.62 10.57 -29.56
N LYS A 332 -11.05 10.49 -30.76
CA LYS A 332 -10.83 9.20 -31.44
C LYS A 332 -9.89 8.26 -30.66
N SER A 333 -8.89 8.82 -29.97
CA SER A 333 -7.84 8.05 -29.31
C SER A 333 -8.19 7.67 -27.87
N THR A 334 -8.92 8.53 -27.17
CA THR A 334 -9.21 8.38 -25.73
C THR A 334 -10.69 8.14 -25.43
N GLY A 335 -11.57 8.48 -26.37
CA GLY A 335 -13.00 8.56 -26.12
C GLY A 335 -13.41 9.79 -25.30
N ILE A 336 -12.48 10.68 -24.93
CA ILE A 336 -12.79 11.91 -24.19
C ILE A 336 -13.19 13.00 -25.19
N VAL A 337 -14.41 13.51 -25.03
CA VAL A 337 -14.88 14.69 -25.76
C VAL A 337 -14.50 15.91 -24.93
N LEU A 338 -13.85 16.90 -25.54
CA LEU A 338 -13.52 18.16 -24.88
C LEU A 338 -14.64 19.18 -25.16
N PRO A 339 -15.01 20.02 -24.17
CA PRO A 339 -16.07 20.99 -24.37
C PRO A 339 -15.57 22.15 -25.23
N VAL A 340 -16.51 22.84 -25.87
CA VAL A 340 -16.19 24.03 -26.67
C VAL A 340 -15.85 25.18 -25.72
N LEU A 341 -14.65 25.73 -25.85
CA LEU A 341 -14.22 26.87 -25.03
C LEU A 341 -14.83 28.18 -25.56
N PRO A 342 -15.23 29.12 -24.67
CA PRO A 342 -15.72 30.43 -25.08
C PRO A 342 -14.70 31.24 -25.88
N ALA A 343 -15.20 32.12 -26.74
CA ALA A 343 -14.36 33.02 -27.53
C ALA A 343 -13.42 33.85 -26.64
N GLY A 344 -12.13 33.88 -26.99
CA GLY A 344 -11.08 34.61 -26.29
C GLY A 344 -10.40 33.85 -25.14
N TRP A 345 -10.87 32.64 -24.80
CA TRP A 345 -10.14 31.75 -23.90
C TRP A 345 -8.96 31.15 -24.66
N ARG A 346 -7.77 31.21 -24.06
CA ARG A 346 -6.54 30.70 -24.67
C ARG A 346 -6.07 29.46 -23.92
N VAL A 347 -6.02 28.33 -24.62
CA VAL A 347 -5.38 27.11 -24.12
C VAL A 347 -3.88 27.36 -24.06
N THR A 348 -3.28 27.15 -22.89
CA THR A 348 -1.83 27.25 -22.71
C THR A 348 -1.19 25.88 -22.73
N ASP A 349 -1.93 24.85 -22.33
CA ASP A 349 -1.40 23.49 -22.27
C ASP A 349 -2.51 22.42 -22.27
N VAL A 350 -2.26 21.28 -22.93
CA VAL A 350 -3.12 20.09 -22.92
C VAL A 350 -2.28 18.85 -22.64
N GLN A 351 -2.76 17.98 -21.75
CA GLN A 351 -2.08 16.75 -21.35
C GLN A 351 -3.05 15.59 -21.15
N LEU A 352 -2.54 14.38 -21.41
CA LEU A 352 -3.13 13.16 -20.91
C LEU A 352 -2.80 13.01 -19.42
N PHE A 353 -3.83 12.81 -18.60
CA PHE A 353 -3.71 12.62 -17.17
C PHE A 353 -4.20 11.22 -16.79
N PRO A 354 -3.36 10.37 -16.16
CA PRO A 354 -3.78 9.02 -15.79
C PRO A 354 -4.77 9.05 -14.62
N THR A 355 -5.91 8.38 -14.76
CA THR A 355 -6.85 8.09 -13.66
C THR A 355 -6.86 6.57 -13.38
N PRO A 356 -7.42 6.11 -12.25
CA PRO A 356 -7.43 4.68 -11.90
C PRO A 356 -8.14 3.79 -12.92
N ASP A 357 -9.21 4.30 -13.53
CA ASP A 357 -10.10 3.53 -14.41
C ASP A 357 -9.95 3.91 -15.89
N SER A 358 -9.36 5.08 -16.20
CA SER A 358 -9.46 5.75 -17.49
C SER A 358 -8.25 6.67 -17.76
N SER A 359 -8.15 7.23 -18.97
CA SER A 359 -7.25 8.35 -19.25
C SER A 359 -8.09 9.60 -19.37
N ALA A 360 -7.79 10.59 -18.54
CA ALA A 360 -8.44 11.88 -18.56
C ALA A 360 -7.62 12.89 -19.36
N ILE A 361 -8.25 14.02 -19.70
CA ILE A 361 -7.56 15.16 -20.30
C ILE A 361 -7.51 16.29 -19.28
N ALA A 362 -6.29 16.80 -19.07
CA ALA A 362 -6.00 17.97 -18.28
C ALA A 362 -5.65 19.13 -19.21
N MET A 363 -6.37 20.24 -19.10
CA MET A 363 -6.18 21.41 -19.94
C MET A 363 -6.01 22.65 -19.09
N SER A 364 -4.92 23.39 -19.32
CA SER A 364 -4.71 24.71 -18.74
C SER A 364 -5.21 25.78 -19.70
N VAL A 365 -6.06 26.67 -19.21
CA VAL A 365 -6.69 27.73 -20.00
C VAL A 365 -6.56 29.06 -19.29
N THR A 366 -6.38 30.14 -20.04
CA THR A 366 -6.39 31.50 -19.53
C THR A 366 -7.59 32.26 -20.10
N THR A 367 -8.36 32.94 -19.23
CA THR A 367 -9.48 33.80 -19.67
C THR A 367 -8.96 35.08 -20.34
N PRO A 368 -9.80 35.84 -21.06
CA PRO A 368 -9.43 37.16 -21.58
C PRO A 368 -8.96 38.14 -20.49
N GLN A 369 -9.41 37.95 -19.24
CA GLN A 369 -9.01 38.73 -18.07
C GLN A 369 -7.68 38.28 -17.45
N GLY A 370 -7.02 37.26 -18.03
CA GLY A 370 -5.76 36.72 -17.53
C GLY A 370 -5.91 35.72 -16.38
N GLU A 371 -7.11 35.21 -16.11
CA GLU A 371 -7.35 34.26 -15.00
C GLU A 371 -6.90 32.84 -15.40
N PRO A 372 -5.98 32.20 -14.65
CA PRO A 372 -5.51 30.85 -14.97
C PRO A 372 -6.47 29.77 -14.41
N LEU A 373 -7.03 28.99 -15.33
CA LEU A 373 -7.98 27.93 -15.08
C LEU A 373 -7.40 26.57 -15.48
N SER A 374 -7.89 25.52 -14.83
CA SER A 374 -7.60 24.13 -15.19
C SER A 374 -8.93 23.42 -15.41
N LEU A 375 -9.12 22.94 -16.63
CA LEU A 375 -10.23 22.10 -17.06
C LEU A 375 -9.77 20.64 -17.04
N PHE A 376 -10.60 19.77 -16.48
CA PHE A 376 -10.39 18.34 -16.40
C PHE A 376 -11.58 17.64 -17.05
N ALA A 377 -11.33 16.65 -17.89
CA ALA A 377 -12.36 15.89 -18.60
C ALA A 377 -12.07 14.38 -18.48
N ASP A 378 -13.06 13.61 -18.03
CA ASP A 378 -12.99 12.14 -17.94
C ASP A 378 -14.34 11.49 -18.27
N ARG A 379 -14.35 10.20 -18.56
CA ARG A 379 -15.56 9.36 -18.64
C ARG A 379 -15.88 8.81 -17.26
N ALA A 380 -16.49 9.64 -16.42
CA ALA A 380 -16.92 9.26 -15.09
C ALA A 380 -18.42 9.54 -14.92
N GLU A 381 -19.10 8.70 -14.13
CA GLU A 381 -20.45 8.98 -13.63
C GLU A 381 -20.35 9.73 -12.30
N THR A 382 -21.04 10.84 -12.20
CA THR A 382 -21.07 11.78 -11.09
C THR A 382 -22.54 12.18 -10.87
N PRO A 383 -22.90 12.70 -9.69
CA PRO A 383 -24.26 13.13 -9.41
C PRO A 383 -24.57 14.51 -10.01
N ALA A 384 -23.67 15.10 -10.79
CA ALA A 384 -23.93 16.37 -11.46
C ALA A 384 -24.61 16.10 -12.80
N GLU A 385 -25.72 16.78 -13.07
CA GLU A 385 -26.32 16.78 -14.41
C GLU A 385 -25.63 17.88 -15.26
N ALA A 386 -26.30 18.36 -16.31
CA ALA A 386 -25.83 19.46 -17.17
C ALA A 386 -25.53 20.77 -16.39
N THR A 387 -26.11 20.94 -15.20
CA THR A 387 -25.90 22.13 -14.36
C THR A 387 -24.67 21.96 -13.46
N PRO A 388 -23.67 22.88 -13.51
CA PRO A 388 -22.50 22.78 -12.66
C PRO A 388 -22.82 22.77 -11.17
N LEU A 389 -22.25 21.80 -10.46
CA LEU A 389 -22.23 21.72 -9.01
C LEU A 389 -20.87 22.16 -8.47
N MET A 390 -20.87 22.63 -7.22
CA MET A 390 -19.67 23.16 -6.58
C MET A 390 -19.15 22.20 -5.50
N ALA A 391 -17.84 21.98 -5.52
CA ALA A 391 -17.12 21.33 -4.44
C ALA A 391 -15.90 22.16 -4.00
N ARG A 392 -15.52 21.99 -2.74
CA ARG A 392 -14.27 22.54 -2.20
C ARG A 392 -13.40 21.41 -1.67
N ARG A 393 -12.21 21.24 -2.26
CA ARG A 393 -11.23 20.21 -1.89
C ARG A 393 -9.84 20.81 -1.80
N ALA A 394 -9.11 20.49 -0.74
CA ALA A 394 -7.73 20.95 -0.50
C ALA A 394 -7.52 22.48 -0.60
N GLY A 395 -8.55 23.29 -0.34
CA GLY A 395 -8.49 24.76 -0.44
C GLY A 395 -8.78 25.32 -1.84
N GLU A 396 -9.09 24.47 -2.82
CA GLU A 396 -9.45 24.86 -4.18
C GLU A 396 -10.97 24.80 -4.38
N THR A 397 -11.50 25.72 -5.19
CA THR A 397 -12.90 25.67 -5.63
C THR A 397 -12.97 25.00 -6.99
N ILE A 398 -13.80 23.96 -7.09
CA ILE A 398 -13.98 23.14 -8.28
C ILE A 398 -15.47 23.16 -8.61
N ALA A 399 -15.79 23.55 -9.83
CA ALA A 399 -17.13 23.39 -10.40
C ALA A 399 -17.10 22.18 -11.32
N TYR A 400 -18.06 21.27 -11.22
CA TYR A 400 -18.12 20.05 -12.03
C TYR A 400 -19.54 19.79 -12.56
N TRP A 401 -19.64 19.23 -13.75
CA TRP A 401 -20.90 18.95 -14.45
C TRP A 401 -20.74 17.76 -15.39
N GLU A 402 -21.86 17.29 -15.94
CA GLU A 402 -21.87 16.24 -16.96
C GLU A 402 -22.48 16.69 -18.28
N GLU A 403 -21.97 16.11 -19.35
CA GLU A 403 -22.59 16.19 -20.67
C GLU A 403 -22.49 14.82 -21.35
N GLY A 404 -23.63 14.16 -21.50
CA GLY A 404 -23.68 12.81 -22.04
C GLY A 404 -22.90 11.81 -21.17
N ALA A 405 -21.81 11.26 -21.70
CA ALA A 405 -20.95 10.31 -21.00
C ALA A 405 -19.65 10.93 -20.45
N MET A 406 -19.52 12.26 -20.51
CA MET A 406 -18.36 12.99 -20.02
C MET A 406 -18.68 13.71 -18.72
N ALA A 407 -17.75 13.65 -17.79
CA ALA A 407 -17.70 14.50 -16.62
C ALA A 407 -16.59 15.53 -16.79
N TYR A 408 -16.90 16.78 -16.45
CA TYR A 408 -15.97 17.89 -16.52
C TYR A 408 -15.80 18.55 -15.17
N ALA A 409 -14.61 19.08 -14.92
CA ALA A 409 -14.32 19.90 -13.77
C ALA A 409 -13.50 21.13 -14.16
N LEU A 410 -13.97 22.30 -13.77
CA LEU A 410 -13.28 23.57 -13.89
C LEU A 410 -12.79 24.05 -12.53
N SER A 411 -11.51 24.38 -12.45
CA SER A 411 -10.87 24.86 -11.23
C SER A 411 -10.04 26.11 -11.50
N GLY A 412 -9.93 26.99 -10.52
CA GLY A 412 -9.23 28.27 -10.67
C GLY A 412 -8.89 28.92 -9.33
N LYS A 413 -8.04 29.95 -9.39
CA LYS A 413 -7.80 30.83 -8.23
C LYS A 413 -8.85 31.96 -8.27
N GLY A 414 -9.80 31.96 -7.33
CA GLY A 414 -10.84 33.00 -7.27
C GLY A 414 -11.98 32.68 -6.29
N ASP A 415 -12.93 33.62 -6.16
CA ASP A 415 -14.18 33.40 -5.41
C ASP A 415 -15.02 32.31 -6.09
N ALA A 416 -15.72 31.53 -5.28
CA ALA A 416 -16.52 30.40 -5.75
C ALA A 416 -17.60 30.80 -6.75
N ARG A 417 -18.18 32.00 -6.58
CA ARG A 417 -19.12 32.58 -7.55
C ARG A 417 -18.50 32.80 -8.92
N ARG A 418 -17.24 33.23 -8.98
CA ARG A 418 -16.54 33.47 -10.25
C ARG A 418 -16.28 32.15 -10.99
N ILE A 419 -15.85 31.11 -10.27
CA ILE A 419 -15.62 29.78 -10.87
C ILE A 419 -16.92 29.17 -11.41
N MET A 420 -18.04 29.32 -10.69
CA MET A 420 -19.34 28.86 -11.16
C MET A 420 -19.82 29.60 -12.42
N GLN A 421 -19.64 30.92 -12.48
CA GLN A 421 -19.96 31.71 -13.68
C GLN A 421 -19.13 31.27 -14.90
N LEU A 422 -17.84 31.00 -14.68
CA LEU A 422 -16.93 30.53 -15.74
C LEU A 422 -17.27 29.10 -16.17
N ALA A 423 -17.66 28.22 -15.24
CA ALA A 423 -18.11 26.88 -15.54
C ALA A 423 -19.42 26.88 -16.34
N GLY A 424 -20.38 27.73 -15.98
CA GLY A 424 -21.63 27.89 -16.74
C GLY A 424 -21.45 28.42 -18.17
N ALA A 425 -20.31 29.04 -18.49
CA ALA A 425 -20.02 29.47 -19.87
C ALA A 425 -19.51 28.33 -20.78
N ILE A 426 -19.08 27.22 -20.18
CA ILE A 426 -18.64 26.00 -20.88
C ILE A 426 -19.71 24.89 -20.73
N ALA A 427 -20.46 24.97 -19.63
CA ALA A 427 -21.81 24.49 -19.40
C ALA A 427 -22.65 24.27 -20.67
N PRO A 428 -23.16 23.07 -21.05
CA PRO A 428 -24.29 23.07 -21.98
C PRO A 428 -25.46 23.86 -21.35
N ASP A 429 -26.20 24.61 -22.16
CA ASP A 429 -27.42 25.28 -21.71
C ASP A 429 -28.41 24.20 -21.21
N ALA A 430 -28.82 24.30 -19.94
CA ALA A 430 -29.73 23.35 -19.29
C ALA A 430 -31.15 23.39 -19.87
#